data_AF-A0AAN8PHK2-F1
#
_entry.id   AF-A0AAN8PHK2-F1
#
_cell.length_a   1.000
_cell.length_b   1.000
_cell.length_c   1.000
_cell.angle_alpha   90.00
_cell.angle_beta   90.00
_cell.angle_gamma   90.00
#
_symmetry.space_group_name_H-M   'P 1'
#
loop_
_entity.id
_entity.type
_entity.pdbx_description
1 polymer ?
#
loop_
_entity_poly.entity_id
_entity_poly.type
_entity_poly.pdbx_seq_one_letter_code
_entity_poly.pdbx_strand_id
1 'polypeptide(L)'
;MMESPVSTRKRPPTRSPIEMQQDILMAANKNETLKKQRVVQQDIKSMLTKTSYPTEPSPPTVRELFYSEGITEQDDNFEDLLHFPEAIKDIDKSLLADTVSTIASKVADSFRQAPVQNLLRNMISEIVNDSLEKFVSPLKEEVNCLKIELARVTNCLNNKIQMRTDELEQYSRKNCIRINGIEEQNKEDVEKKSLDVLQIVCPNVVSSDIENCHRVGKPERGPRQIILRFNSYKSKRKIFSDMKQHKNLPENVYINEDLTKYRSYIYSLTRKAYKSKSISQCWTRDGKVFVRLNPVSEDELGKVKRILTPLDIPGYAPSEEEIIKYCGESMTPAPE
;
A
#
# COMPACT_ATOMS: atom_id res chain seq x y z
N MET A 1 -55.32 12.75 35.45
CA MET A 1 -54.29 13.59 34.81
C MET A 1 -53.59 12.73 33.77
N MET A 2 -53.74 13.07 32.50
CA MET A 2 -53.12 12.34 31.38
C MET A 2 -51.68 12.84 31.20
N GLU A 3 -50.70 11.94 31.29
CA GLU A 3 -49.31 12.26 30.92
C GLU A 3 -49.16 12.20 29.40
N SER A 4 -48.64 13.28 28.82
CA SER A 4 -48.33 13.40 27.38
C SER A 4 -46.93 12.84 27.09
N PRO A 5 -46.68 12.17 25.95
CA PRO A 5 -45.38 11.58 25.67
C PRO A 5 -44.38 12.65 25.20
N VAL A 6 -43.22 12.69 25.87
CA VAL A 6 -42.10 13.58 25.55
C VAL A 6 -41.45 13.14 24.23
N SER A 7 -41.57 13.98 23.20
CA SER A 7 -40.91 13.81 21.90
C SER A 7 -39.40 14.05 22.03
N THR A 8 -38.61 12.99 22.05
CA THR A 8 -37.15 13.09 21.98
C THR A 8 -36.72 13.33 20.53
N ARG A 9 -36.50 14.60 20.16
CA ARG A 9 -35.80 14.94 18.91
C ARG A 9 -34.35 14.45 19.01
N LYS A 10 -34.03 13.32 18.37
CA LYS A 10 -32.65 12.87 18.17
C LYS A 10 -31.88 14.00 17.46
N ARG A 11 -30.82 14.52 18.08
CA ARG A 11 -29.88 15.41 17.39
C ARG A 11 -29.25 14.64 16.24
N PRO A 12 -29.11 15.24 15.04
CA PRO A 12 -28.43 14.58 13.94
C PRO A 12 -26.98 14.30 14.35
N PRO A 13 -26.40 13.16 13.90
CA PRO A 13 -25.04 12.81 14.25
C PRO A 13 -24.07 13.88 13.74
N THR A 14 -23.20 14.37 14.62
CA THR A 14 -22.09 15.27 14.26
C THR A 14 -21.07 14.46 13.46
N ARG A 15 -20.90 14.78 12.17
CA ARG A 15 -19.92 14.15 11.28
C ARG A 15 -18.51 14.32 11.86
N SER A 16 -17.73 13.26 11.80
CA SER A 16 -16.33 13.28 12.25
C SER A 16 -15.48 14.15 11.32
N PRO A 17 -14.36 14.73 11.81
CA PRO A 17 -13.44 15.51 10.97
C PRO A 17 -12.91 14.76 9.75
N ILE A 18 -12.79 13.42 9.85
CA ILE A 18 -12.31 12.55 8.77
C ILE A 18 -13.35 12.44 7.66
N GLU A 19 -14.63 12.29 8.00
CA GLU A 19 -15.73 12.24 7.02
C GLU A 19 -15.87 13.57 6.26
N MET A 20 -15.68 14.71 6.95
CA MET A 20 -15.65 16.02 6.27
C MET A 20 -14.48 16.16 5.31
N GLN A 21 -13.28 15.66 5.66
CA GLN A 21 -12.14 15.70 4.76
C GLN A 21 -12.32 14.80 3.54
N GLN A 22 -12.94 13.63 3.70
CA GLN A 22 -13.27 12.73 2.58
C GLN A 22 -14.32 13.35 1.65
N ASP A 23 -15.34 14.01 2.19
CA ASP A 23 -16.35 14.72 1.38
C ASP A 23 -15.73 15.87 0.58
N ILE A 24 -14.82 16.64 1.18
CA ILE A 24 -14.10 17.73 0.50
C ILE A 24 -13.24 17.19 -0.64
N LEU A 25 -12.51 16.08 -0.40
CA LEU A 25 -11.67 15.46 -1.43
C LEU A 25 -12.52 14.89 -2.59
N MET A 26 -13.65 14.26 -2.27
CA MET A 26 -14.61 13.75 -3.27
C MET A 26 -15.23 14.89 -4.10
N ALA A 27 -15.57 16.01 -3.47
CA ALA A 27 -16.09 17.20 -4.14
C ALA A 27 -15.04 17.86 -5.05
N ALA A 28 -13.78 17.91 -4.63
CA ALA A 28 -12.67 18.41 -5.43
C ALA A 28 -12.46 17.57 -6.69
N ASN A 29 -12.40 16.25 -6.55
CA ASN A 29 -12.25 15.32 -7.68
C ASN A 29 -13.43 15.42 -8.65
N LYS A 30 -14.67 15.50 -8.15
CA LYS A 30 -15.87 15.64 -9.00
C LYS A 30 -15.85 16.94 -9.81
N ASN A 31 -15.40 18.05 -9.21
CA ASN A 31 -15.25 19.32 -9.92
C ASN A 31 -14.16 19.27 -11.00
N GLU A 32 -13.07 18.54 -10.77
CA GLU A 32 -12.01 18.39 -11.76
C GLU A 32 -12.47 17.55 -12.96
N THR A 33 -13.23 16.46 -12.72
CA THR A 33 -13.84 15.65 -13.77
C THR A 33 -14.85 16.46 -14.60
N LEU A 34 -15.67 17.30 -13.95
CA LEU A 34 -16.61 18.19 -14.64
C LEU A 34 -15.90 19.26 -15.48
N LYS A 35 -14.76 19.78 -15.01
CA LYS A 35 -13.92 20.70 -15.81
C LYS A 35 -13.36 20.01 -17.04
N LYS A 36 -12.83 18.78 -16.90
CA LYS A 36 -12.31 17.98 -18.03
C LYS A 36 -13.42 17.67 -19.04
N GLN A 37 -14.62 17.30 -18.60
CA GLN A 37 -15.77 17.11 -19.49
C GLN A 37 -16.19 18.38 -20.24
N ARG A 38 -16.15 19.56 -19.60
CA ARG A 38 -16.45 20.83 -20.28
C ARG A 38 -15.44 21.18 -21.37
N VAL A 39 -14.15 20.93 -21.13
CA VAL A 39 -13.10 21.15 -22.14
C VAL A 39 -13.31 20.24 -23.34
N VAL A 40 -13.55 18.95 -23.11
CA VAL A 40 -13.84 17.99 -24.20
C VAL A 40 -15.11 18.38 -24.98
N GLN A 41 -16.17 18.86 -24.31
CA GLN A 41 -17.36 19.36 -24.98
C GLN A 41 -17.12 20.64 -25.80
N GLN A 42 -16.25 21.54 -25.33
CA GLN A 42 -15.83 22.72 -26.10
C GLN A 42 -15.02 22.34 -27.33
N ASP A 43 -14.11 21.37 -27.21
CA ASP A 43 -13.29 20.91 -28.33
C ASP A 43 -14.14 20.24 -29.41
N ILE A 44 -15.10 19.38 -29.03
CA ILE A 44 -16.06 18.76 -29.95
C ILE A 44 -16.90 19.84 -30.65
N LYS A 45 -17.38 20.85 -29.90
CA LYS A 45 -18.16 21.95 -30.50
C LYS A 45 -17.31 22.76 -31.49
N SER A 46 -16.03 22.97 -31.19
CA SER A 46 -15.10 23.67 -32.09
C SER A 46 -14.80 22.88 -33.37
N MET A 47 -14.72 21.54 -33.29
CA MET A 47 -14.53 20.67 -34.45
C MET A 47 -15.76 20.67 -35.35
N LEU A 48 -16.96 20.62 -34.78
CA LEU A 48 -18.22 20.68 -35.56
C LEU A 48 -18.43 22.04 -36.25
N THR A 49 -17.94 23.14 -35.68
CA THR A 49 -18.00 24.46 -36.33
C THR A 49 -16.96 24.66 -37.44
N LYS A 50 -15.89 23.87 -37.47
CA LYS A 50 -14.86 23.94 -38.53
C LYS A 50 -15.24 23.17 -39.80
N THR A 51 -16.35 22.42 -39.78
CA THR A 51 -16.89 21.66 -40.92
C THR A 51 -18.07 22.35 -41.61
N SER A 52 -18.12 23.69 -41.65
CA SER A 52 -19.00 24.39 -42.60
C SER A 52 -18.24 24.56 -43.93
N TYR A 53 -18.56 23.73 -44.91
CA TYR A 53 -18.15 23.99 -46.30
C TYR A 53 -18.68 25.37 -46.72
N PRO A 54 -17.90 26.15 -47.49
CA PRO A 54 -18.44 27.39 -48.07
C PRO A 54 -19.68 27.02 -48.89
N THR A 55 -20.78 27.71 -48.62
CA THR A 55 -21.97 27.61 -49.46
C THR A 55 -21.55 28.01 -50.86
N GLU A 56 -21.57 27.08 -51.81
CA GLU A 56 -21.30 27.43 -53.22
C GLU A 56 -22.27 28.55 -53.61
N PRO A 57 -21.80 29.59 -54.32
CA PRO A 57 -22.72 30.59 -54.86
C PRO A 57 -23.74 29.87 -55.75
N SER A 58 -25.00 30.30 -55.66
CA SER A 58 -26.07 29.79 -56.53
C SER A 58 -25.58 29.79 -57.99
N PRO A 59 -25.80 28.70 -58.75
CA PRO A 59 -25.44 28.66 -60.17
C PRO A 59 -26.03 29.89 -60.88
N PRO A 60 -25.27 30.55 -61.77
CA PRO A 60 -25.78 31.69 -62.52
C PRO A 60 -27.01 31.28 -63.31
N THR A 61 -28.03 32.13 -63.30
CA THR A 61 -29.26 31.90 -64.05
C THR A 61 -28.93 31.90 -65.55
N VAL A 62 -29.68 31.17 -66.38
CA VAL A 62 -29.47 31.14 -67.85
C VAL A 62 -29.40 32.57 -68.44
N ARG A 63 -30.21 33.49 -67.90
CA ARG A 63 -30.20 34.92 -68.23
C ARG A 63 -28.86 35.61 -67.92
N GLU A 64 -28.22 35.26 -66.80
CA GLU A 64 -26.94 35.82 -66.38
C GLU A 64 -25.78 35.29 -67.23
N LEU A 65 -25.84 34.02 -67.67
CA LEU A 65 -24.88 33.44 -68.61
C LEU A 65 -24.97 34.11 -69.99
N PHE A 66 -26.18 34.39 -70.49
CA PHE A 66 -26.38 35.09 -71.76
C PHE A 66 -25.82 36.52 -71.72
N TYR A 67 -25.98 37.24 -70.61
CA TYR A 67 -25.36 38.55 -70.45
C TYR A 67 -23.83 38.51 -70.44
N SER A 68 -23.22 37.46 -69.87
CA SER A 68 -21.76 37.32 -69.88
C SER A 68 -21.18 37.02 -71.26
N GLU A 69 -21.96 36.42 -72.15
CA GLU A 69 -21.60 36.14 -73.55
C GLU A 69 -22.01 37.26 -74.52
N GLY A 70 -22.50 38.40 -73.99
CA GLY A 70 -22.82 39.60 -74.77
C GLY A 70 -24.18 39.56 -75.48
N ILE A 71 -25.06 38.60 -75.14
CA ILE A 71 -26.42 38.50 -75.67
C ILE A 71 -27.36 39.35 -74.80
N THR A 72 -28.16 40.22 -75.42
CA THR A 72 -29.00 41.21 -74.73
C THR A 72 -30.48 41.07 -75.07
N GLU A 73 -31.36 41.64 -74.25
CA GLU A 73 -32.82 41.58 -74.44
C GLU A 73 -33.32 42.26 -75.74
N GLN A 74 -32.42 42.88 -76.50
CA GLN A 74 -32.70 43.53 -77.78
C GLN A 74 -32.36 42.66 -78.99
N ASP A 75 -31.74 41.49 -78.79
CA ASP A 75 -31.46 40.54 -79.86
C ASP A 75 -32.75 39.82 -80.30
N ASP A 76 -33.00 39.77 -81.61
CA ASP A 76 -34.27 39.29 -82.21
C ASP A 76 -34.66 37.84 -81.83
N ASN A 77 -33.70 37.06 -81.28
CA ASN A 77 -33.89 35.67 -80.86
C ASN A 77 -33.74 35.47 -79.34
N PHE A 78 -33.69 36.52 -78.51
CA PHE A 78 -33.43 36.39 -77.06
C PHE A 78 -34.50 35.55 -76.33
N GLU A 79 -35.78 35.77 -76.63
CA GLU A 79 -36.87 34.97 -76.03
C GLU A 79 -36.95 33.56 -76.61
N ASP A 80 -36.59 33.37 -77.87
CA ASP A 80 -36.45 32.04 -78.46
C ASP A 80 -35.29 31.29 -77.80
N LEU A 81 -34.14 31.93 -77.53
CA LEU A 81 -33.00 31.34 -76.80
C LEU A 81 -33.30 31.04 -75.32
N LEU A 82 -34.19 31.80 -74.67
CA LEU A 82 -34.76 31.48 -73.35
C LEU A 82 -35.70 30.25 -73.41
N HIS A 83 -36.28 29.95 -74.57
CA HIS A 83 -37.23 28.86 -74.81
C HIS A 83 -36.70 27.68 -75.66
N PHE A 84 -35.48 27.74 -76.17
CA PHE A 84 -34.83 26.67 -76.95
C PHE A 84 -33.98 25.74 -76.05
N PRO A 85 -34.14 24.42 -76.15
CA PRO A 85 -35.37 23.64 -76.08
C PRO A 85 -35.45 22.91 -74.73
N GLU A 86 -36.68 22.78 -74.21
CA GLU A 86 -37.02 21.83 -73.13
C GLU A 86 -36.64 20.38 -73.44
N ALA A 87 -36.18 20.08 -74.67
CA ALA A 87 -35.59 18.81 -75.09
C ALA A 87 -34.23 18.46 -74.43
N ILE A 88 -33.62 19.35 -73.63
CA ILE A 88 -32.51 18.96 -72.73
C ILE A 88 -33.02 18.57 -71.32
N LYS A 89 -34.26 18.94 -70.94
CA LYS A 89 -34.88 18.45 -69.69
C LYS A 89 -35.22 16.96 -69.75
N ASP A 90 -35.30 16.41 -70.96
CA ASP A 90 -35.51 15.00 -71.28
C ASP A 90 -34.20 14.21 -71.47
N ILE A 91 -33.06 14.67 -70.90
CA ILE A 91 -32.11 13.67 -70.39
C ILE A 91 -32.87 12.96 -69.29
N ASP A 92 -33.50 11.84 -69.64
CA ASP A 92 -34.45 11.09 -68.83
C ASP A 92 -34.10 11.23 -67.34
N LYS A 93 -34.77 12.13 -66.62
CA LYS A 93 -34.52 12.32 -65.19
C LYS A 93 -34.75 11.00 -64.45
N SER A 94 -35.60 10.15 -65.00
CA SER A 94 -35.80 8.75 -64.64
C SER A 94 -34.50 7.95 -64.79
N LEU A 95 -33.85 7.96 -65.96
CA LEU A 95 -32.59 7.27 -66.23
C LEU A 95 -31.43 7.83 -65.40
N LEU A 96 -31.38 9.15 -65.19
CA LEU A 96 -30.39 9.76 -64.29
C LEU A 96 -30.64 9.37 -62.82
N ALA A 97 -31.90 9.37 -62.37
CA ALA A 97 -32.26 8.93 -61.03
C ALA A 97 -32.02 7.42 -60.83
N ASP A 98 -32.31 6.61 -61.83
CA ASP A 98 -32.10 5.16 -61.83
C ASP A 98 -30.62 4.81 -61.85
N THR A 99 -29.81 5.54 -62.63
CA THR A 99 -28.35 5.37 -62.64
C THR A 99 -27.72 5.83 -61.33
N VAL A 100 -28.15 6.97 -60.77
CA VAL A 100 -27.70 7.45 -59.45
C VAL A 100 -28.14 6.48 -58.34
N SER A 101 -29.37 5.97 -58.38
CA SER A 101 -29.88 4.96 -57.45
C SER A 101 -29.13 3.63 -57.57
N THR A 102 -28.80 3.21 -58.79
CA THR A 102 -27.99 2.02 -59.08
C THR A 102 -26.54 2.19 -58.61
N ILE A 103 -25.95 3.37 -58.79
CA ILE A 103 -24.63 3.69 -58.26
C ILE A 103 -24.67 3.71 -56.73
N ALA A 104 -25.68 4.35 -56.13
CA ALA A 104 -25.86 4.42 -54.69
C ALA A 104 -26.06 3.02 -54.07
N SER A 105 -26.83 2.14 -54.70
CA SER A 105 -27.03 0.77 -54.24
C SER A 105 -25.77 -0.06 -54.40
N LYS A 106 -25.06 0.02 -55.53
CA LYS A 106 -23.77 -0.65 -55.72
C LYS A 106 -22.70 -0.18 -54.73
N VAL A 107 -22.62 1.12 -54.47
CA VAL A 107 -21.71 1.69 -53.47
C VAL A 107 -22.11 1.21 -52.07
N ALA A 108 -23.40 1.24 -51.72
CA ALA A 108 -23.88 0.74 -50.43
C ALA A 108 -23.62 -0.77 -50.27
N ASP A 109 -23.79 -1.56 -51.31
CA ASP A 109 -23.50 -2.99 -51.30
C ASP A 109 -21.99 -3.25 -51.20
N SER A 110 -21.14 -2.44 -51.86
CA SER A 110 -19.69 -2.45 -51.66
C SER A 110 -19.29 -2.12 -50.21
N PHE A 111 -19.99 -1.20 -49.54
CA PHE A 111 -19.79 -0.95 -48.11
C PHE A 111 -20.33 -2.06 -47.20
N ARG A 112 -21.31 -2.85 -47.66
CA ARG A 112 -21.82 -4.04 -46.96
C ARG A 112 -20.96 -5.28 -47.21
N GLN A 113 -20.06 -5.24 -48.19
CA GLN A 113 -19.12 -6.33 -48.41
C GLN A 113 -18.29 -6.51 -47.14
N ALA A 114 -18.32 -7.74 -46.61
CA ALA A 114 -17.56 -8.16 -45.44
C ALA A 114 -16.09 -7.67 -45.43
N PRO A 115 -15.32 -7.69 -46.54
CA PRO A 115 -13.94 -7.18 -46.54
C PRO A 115 -13.82 -5.69 -46.19
N VAL A 116 -14.70 -4.83 -46.70
CA VAL A 116 -14.66 -3.37 -46.42
C VAL A 116 -15.05 -3.09 -44.97
N GLN A 117 -16.08 -3.77 -44.46
CA GLN A 117 -16.46 -3.64 -43.06
C GLN A 117 -15.40 -4.19 -42.10
N ASN A 118 -14.75 -5.30 -42.46
CA ASN A 118 -13.67 -5.87 -41.66
C ASN A 118 -12.45 -4.95 -41.63
N LEU A 119 -12.09 -4.32 -42.76
CA LEU A 119 -11.01 -3.33 -42.79
C LEU A 119 -11.31 -2.14 -41.89
N LEU A 120 -12.52 -1.55 -42.00
CA LEU A 120 -12.94 -0.44 -41.14
C LEU A 120 -12.98 -0.85 -39.66
N ARG A 121 -13.48 -2.04 -39.35
CA ARG A 121 -13.52 -2.57 -37.98
C ARG A 121 -12.12 -2.76 -37.41
N ASN A 122 -11.18 -3.27 -38.20
CA ASN A 122 -9.80 -3.46 -37.78
C ASN A 122 -9.13 -2.11 -37.53
N MET A 123 -9.26 -1.14 -38.45
CA MET A 123 -8.73 0.21 -38.26
C MET A 123 -9.29 0.90 -37.02
N ILE A 124 -10.61 0.83 -36.80
CA ILE A 124 -11.25 1.39 -35.60
C ILE A 124 -10.74 0.67 -34.34
N SER A 125 -10.61 -0.65 -34.39
CA SER A 125 -10.11 -1.44 -33.26
C SER A 125 -8.66 -1.10 -32.92
N GLU A 126 -7.79 -0.94 -33.93
CA GLU A 126 -6.40 -0.52 -33.75
C GLU A 126 -6.32 0.87 -33.13
N ILE A 127 -7.03 1.87 -33.67
CA ILE A 127 -7.02 3.23 -33.14
C ILE A 127 -7.54 3.28 -31.69
N VAL A 128 -8.62 2.54 -31.41
CA VAL A 128 -9.19 2.47 -30.07
C VAL A 128 -8.25 1.75 -29.11
N ASN A 129 -7.65 0.63 -29.52
CA ASN A 129 -6.69 -0.10 -28.69
C ASN A 129 -5.44 0.71 -28.40
N ASP A 130 -4.84 1.37 -29.39
CA ASP A 130 -3.69 2.26 -29.22
C ASP A 130 -4.01 3.41 -28.27
N SER A 131 -5.19 4.01 -28.41
CA SER A 131 -5.63 5.09 -27.53
C SER A 131 -5.85 4.58 -26.11
N LEU A 132 -6.54 3.44 -25.95
CA LEU A 132 -6.79 2.83 -24.65
C LEU A 132 -5.48 2.41 -23.98
N GLU A 133 -4.54 1.81 -24.71
CA GLU A 133 -3.26 1.38 -24.16
C GLU A 133 -2.46 2.56 -23.62
N LYS A 134 -2.42 3.69 -24.36
CA LYS A 134 -1.78 4.94 -23.90
C LYS A 134 -2.36 5.50 -22.60
N PHE A 135 -3.63 5.23 -22.29
CA PHE A 135 -4.25 5.69 -21.04
C PHE A 135 -4.19 4.62 -19.93
N VAL A 136 -4.38 3.35 -20.27
CA VAL A 136 -4.46 2.24 -19.31
C VAL A 136 -3.09 1.85 -18.79
N SER A 137 -2.03 1.88 -19.62
CA SER A 137 -0.67 1.55 -19.18
C SER A 137 -0.14 2.46 -18.07
N PRO A 138 -0.17 3.81 -18.16
CA PRO A 138 0.34 4.67 -17.08
C PRO A 138 -0.51 4.56 -15.82
N LEU A 139 -1.83 4.40 -15.95
CA LEU A 139 -2.71 4.21 -14.79
C LEU A 139 -2.42 2.88 -14.08
N LYS A 140 -2.13 1.82 -14.84
CA LYS A 140 -1.77 0.50 -14.27
C LYS A 140 -0.43 0.58 -13.54
N GLU A 141 0.54 1.28 -14.11
CA GLU A 141 1.83 1.55 -13.48
C GLU A 141 1.65 2.37 -12.19
N GLU A 142 0.89 3.46 -12.24
CA GLU A 142 0.62 4.30 -11.06
C GLU A 142 -0.06 3.49 -9.95
N VAL A 143 -1.07 2.68 -10.28
CA VAL A 143 -1.72 1.79 -9.31
C VAL A 143 -0.71 0.80 -8.70
N ASN A 144 0.23 0.27 -9.49
CA ASN A 144 1.25 -0.63 -8.98
C ASN A 144 2.23 0.10 -8.05
N CYS A 145 2.72 1.28 -8.45
CA CYS A 145 3.58 2.13 -7.64
C CYS A 145 2.90 2.50 -6.31
N LEU A 146 1.63 2.90 -6.34
CA LEU A 146 0.86 3.23 -5.15
C LEU A 146 0.66 2.01 -4.23
N LYS A 147 0.45 0.81 -4.78
CA LYS A 147 0.36 -0.43 -3.99
C LYS A 147 1.67 -0.75 -3.28
N ILE A 148 2.80 -0.61 -3.98
CA ILE A 148 4.13 -0.81 -3.41
C ILE A 148 4.38 0.20 -2.28
N GLU A 149 4.07 1.47 -2.52
CA GLU A 149 4.24 2.52 -1.52
C GLU A 149 3.33 2.31 -0.30
N LEU A 150 2.08 1.90 -0.51
CA LEU A 150 1.16 1.57 0.57
C LEU A 150 1.68 0.41 1.41
N ALA A 151 2.19 -0.64 0.78
CA ALA A 151 2.79 -1.78 1.48
C ALA A 151 4.01 -1.34 2.29
N ARG A 152 4.89 -0.52 1.70
CA ARG A 152 6.08 0.04 2.36
C ARG A 152 5.72 0.86 3.59
N VAL A 153 4.79 1.82 3.45
CA VAL A 153 4.34 2.69 4.54
C VAL A 153 3.67 1.86 5.65
N THR A 154 2.81 0.92 5.28
CA THR A 154 2.10 0.05 6.24
C THR A 154 3.09 -0.80 7.04
N ASN A 155 4.06 -1.43 6.37
CA ASN A 155 5.10 -2.22 7.04
C ASN A 155 5.98 -1.36 7.95
N CYS A 156 6.42 -0.18 7.50
CA CYS A 156 7.20 0.73 8.31
C CYS A 156 6.44 1.19 9.56
N LEU A 157 5.16 1.52 9.42
CA LEU A 157 4.33 1.95 10.54
C LEU A 157 4.09 0.81 11.54
N ASN A 158 3.75 -0.38 11.04
CA ASN A 158 3.57 -1.56 11.87
C ASN A 158 4.84 -1.91 12.66
N ASN A 159 6.01 -1.86 12.01
CA ASN A 159 7.30 -2.08 12.66
C ASN A 159 7.57 -1.03 13.76
N LYS A 160 7.32 0.25 13.49
CA LYS A 160 7.45 1.33 14.49
C LYS A 160 6.54 1.12 15.70
N ILE A 161 5.27 0.77 15.46
CA ILE A 161 4.29 0.50 16.52
C ILE A 161 4.72 -0.71 17.34
N GLN A 162 5.16 -1.77 16.68
CA GLN A 162 5.62 -2.98 17.34
C GLN A 162 6.86 -2.71 18.21
N MET A 163 7.84 -1.96 17.70
CA MET A 163 9.03 -1.57 18.47
C MET A 163 8.67 -0.71 19.69
N ARG A 164 7.80 0.29 19.52
CA ARG A 164 7.33 1.14 20.65
C ARG A 164 6.59 0.31 21.70
N THR A 165 5.73 -0.61 21.26
CA THR A 165 5.00 -1.51 22.16
C THR A 165 5.96 -2.41 22.94
N ASP A 166 6.93 -3.01 22.24
CA ASP A 166 7.98 -3.83 22.87
C ASP A 166 8.81 -3.05 23.89
N GLU A 167 9.17 -1.79 23.59
CA GLU A 167 9.90 -0.93 24.51
C GLU A 167 9.11 -0.63 25.79
N LEU A 168 7.82 -0.32 25.67
CA LEU A 168 6.94 -0.08 26.81
C LEU A 168 6.71 -1.36 27.63
N GLU A 169 6.51 -2.50 26.96
CA GLU A 169 6.37 -3.79 27.60
C GLU A 169 7.66 -4.18 28.34
N GLN A 170 8.83 -3.98 27.74
CA GLN A 170 10.09 -4.26 28.42
C GLN A 170 10.33 -3.30 29.58
N TYR A 171 9.91 -2.04 29.48
CA TYR A 171 10.01 -1.08 30.56
C TYR A 171 9.21 -1.52 31.79
N SER A 172 8.00 -2.04 31.60
CA SER A 172 7.18 -2.56 32.71
C SER A 172 7.79 -3.81 33.37
N ARG A 173 8.58 -4.59 32.62
CA ARG A 173 9.34 -5.77 33.08
C ARG A 173 10.74 -5.47 33.61
N LYS A 174 11.16 -4.20 33.64
CA LYS A 174 12.53 -3.82 33.99
C LYS A 174 12.98 -4.35 35.36
N ASN A 175 12.07 -4.39 36.34
CA ASN A 175 12.33 -4.89 37.69
C ASN A 175 11.98 -6.37 37.87
N CYS A 176 11.63 -7.08 36.80
CA CYS A 176 11.25 -8.48 36.84
C CYS A 176 12.42 -9.39 36.43
N ILE A 177 12.42 -10.59 37.02
CA ILE A 177 13.27 -11.72 36.68
C ILE A 177 12.43 -12.98 36.50
N ARG A 178 13.00 -13.97 35.83
CA ARG A 178 12.45 -15.32 35.70
C ARG A 178 13.36 -16.32 36.38
N ILE A 179 12.77 -17.17 37.20
CA ILE A 179 13.45 -18.30 37.84
C ILE A 179 12.86 -19.60 37.28
N ASN A 180 13.72 -20.45 36.75
CA ASN A 180 13.35 -21.73 36.14
C ASN A 180 13.90 -22.88 36.99
N GLY A 181 13.24 -24.04 36.96
CA GLY A 181 13.77 -25.28 37.55
C GLY A 181 13.50 -25.47 39.04
N ILE A 182 12.68 -24.63 39.68
CA ILE A 182 12.27 -24.83 41.07
C ILE A 182 11.11 -25.83 41.11
N GLU A 183 11.28 -26.98 41.75
CA GLU A 183 10.24 -28.00 41.89
C GLU A 183 8.95 -27.47 42.53
N GLU A 184 7.82 -27.84 41.95
CA GLU A 184 6.49 -27.44 42.43
C GLU A 184 6.03 -28.36 43.58
N GLN A 185 5.43 -27.76 44.60
CA GLN A 185 4.79 -28.51 45.67
C GLN A 185 3.36 -28.01 45.88
N ASN A 186 2.47 -28.90 46.31
CA ASN A 186 1.10 -28.53 46.65
C ASN A 186 1.11 -27.52 47.81
N LYS A 187 0.41 -26.40 47.62
CA LYS A 187 0.36 -25.28 48.57
C LYS A 187 1.75 -24.74 48.94
N GLU A 188 2.62 -24.59 47.94
CA GLU A 188 3.95 -24.02 48.14
C GLU A 188 3.92 -22.52 48.46
N ASP A 189 4.90 -22.09 49.27
CA ASP A 189 5.28 -20.70 49.41
C ASP A 189 6.30 -20.35 48.31
N VAL A 190 5.82 -19.74 47.23
CA VAL A 190 6.63 -19.39 46.06
C VAL A 190 7.67 -18.33 46.41
N GLU A 191 7.33 -17.38 47.30
CA GLU A 191 8.23 -16.30 47.70
C GLU A 191 9.40 -16.86 48.49
N LYS A 192 9.13 -17.70 49.50
CA LYS A 192 10.17 -18.35 50.30
C LYS A 192 11.13 -19.16 49.43
N LYS A 193 10.61 -20.03 48.55
CA LYS A 193 11.46 -20.82 47.64
C LYS A 193 12.31 -19.94 46.72
N SER A 194 11.74 -18.84 46.23
CA SER A 194 12.46 -17.91 45.36
C SER A 194 13.57 -17.17 46.12
N LEU A 195 13.29 -16.79 47.37
CA LEU A 195 14.24 -16.14 48.26
C LEU A 195 15.39 -17.08 48.63
N ASP A 196 15.10 -18.35 48.95
CA ASP A 196 16.13 -19.37 49.22
C ASP A 196 17.09 -19.49 48.03
N VAL A 197 16.57 -19.53 46.80
CA VAL A 197 17.37 -19.58 45.56
C VAL A 197 18.15 -18.28 45.33
N LEU A 198 17.54 -17.12 45.57
CA LEU A 198 18.21 -15.82 45.40
C LEU A 198 19.34 -15.61 46.41
N GLN A 199 19.20 -16.10 47.65
CA GLN A 199 20.21 -15.97 48.70
C GLN A 199 21.47 -16.79 48.43
N ILE A 200 21.38 -17.86 47.62
CA ILE A 200 22.57 -18.59 47.14
C ILE A 200 23.46 -17.70 46.27
N VAL A 201 22.87 -16.78 45.51
CA VAL A 201 23.59 -15.87 44.59
C VAL A 201 23.92 -14.53 45.25
N CYS A 202 23.01 -14.01 46.06
CA CYS A 202 23.16 -12.76 46.77
C CYS A 202 22.61 -12.91 48.20
N PRO A 203 23.46 -13.24 49.19
CA PRO A 203 23.02 -13.55 50.56
C PRO A 203 22.28 -12.43 51.29
N ASN A 204 22.42 -11.19 50.82
CA ASN A 204 21.84 -9.99 51.44
C ASN A 204 20.40 -9.70 50.99
N VAL A 205 19.80 -10.56 50.16
CA VAL A 205 18.43 -10.37 49.66
C VAL A 205 17.44 -10.76 50.73
N VAL A 206 16.46 -9.89 50.95
CA VAL A 206 15.40 -10.08 51.95
C VAL A 206 14.02 -10.05 51.29
N SER A 207 13.01 -10.59 51.96
CA SER A 207 11.62 -10.62 51.45
C SER A 207 11.09 -9.21 51.13
N SER A 208 11.49 -8.18 51.89
CA SER A 208 11.11 -6.79 51.62
C SER A 208 11.69 -6.20 50.32
N ASP A 209 12.65 -6.85 49.67
CA ASP A 209 13.11 -6.47 48.32
C ASP A 209 12.13 -6.94 47.22
N ILE A 210 11.27 -7.92 47.53
CA ILE A 210 10.34 -8.56 46.61
C ILE A 210 8.99 -7.82 46.67
N GLU A 211 8.48 -7.43 45.51
CA GLU A 211 7.16 -6.81 45.36
C GLU A 211 6.07 -7.88 45.19
N ASN A 212 6.33 -8.85 44.31
CA ASN A 212 5.41 -9.93 43.97
C ASN A 212 6.19 -11.10 43.36
N CYS A 213 5.75 -12.31 43.64
CA CYS A 213 6.33 -13.54 43.11
C CYS A 213 5.23 -14.58 42.84
N HIS A 214 5.17 -15.14 41.64
CA HIS A 214 4.19 -16.18 41.30
C HIS A 214 4.64 -17.07 40.14
N ARG A 215 4.10 -18.29 40.09
CA ARG A 215 4.26 -19.22 38.97
C ARG A 215 3.51 -18.72 37.74
N VAL A 216 4.08 -18.91 36.56
CA VAL A 216 3.48 -18.54 35.28
C VAL A 216 3.40 -19.70 34.31
N GLY A 217 2.36 -19.68 33.47
CA GLY A 217 2.10 -20.72 32.49
C GLY A 217 1.18 -21.82 33.01
N LYS A 218 0.84 -22.74 32.09
CA LYS A 218 0.01 -23.91 32.40
C LYS A 218 0.88 -25.00 33.05
N PRO A 219 0.33 -25.81 33.95
CA PRO A 219 1.04 -26.99 34.46
C PRO A 219 1.35 -27.94 33.30
N GLU A 220 2.62 -28.18 33.01
CA GLU A 220 3.10 -29.08 31.95
C GLU A 220 4.02 -30.16 32.54
N ARG A 221 4.76 -30.92 31.71
CA ARG A 221 5.64 -32.03 32.12
C ARG A 221 6.89 -31.60 32.93
N GLY A 222 6.89 -30.43 33.55
CA GLY A 222 7.99 -29.92 34.36
C GLY A 222 7.59 -28.70 35.19
N PRO A 223 8.47 -28.25 36.10
CA PRO A 223 8.18 -27.12 36.98
C PRO A 223 7.96 -25.84 36.18
N ARG A 224 6.84 -25.15 36.44
CA ARG A 224 6.54 -23.85 35.83
C ARG A 224 7.54 -22.80 36.25
N GLN A 225 7.77 -21.84 35.36
CA GLN A 225 8.64 -20.71 35.65
C GLN A 225 8.02 -19.82 36.73
N ILE A 226 8.84 -19.17 37.53
CA ILE A 226 8.44 -18.14 38.47
C ILE A 226 8.81 -16.78 37.88
N ILE A 227 7.87 -15.84 37.87
CA ILE A 227 8.18 -14.42 37.68
C ILE A 227 8.26 -13.77 39.05
N LEU A 228 9.37 -13.10 39.30
CA LEU A 228 9.60 -12.34 40.52
C LEU A 228 9.87 -10.88 40.15
N ARG A 229 9.15 -9.97 40.80
CA ARG A 229 9.29 -8.52 40.66
C ARG A 229 9.92 -7.95 41.92
N PHE A 230 10.94 -7.11 41.75
CA PHE A 230 11.57 -6.39 42.84
C PHE A 230 10.95 -5.00 43.04
N ASN A 231 10.90 -4.55 44.30
CA ASN A 231 10.49 -3.19 44.67
C ASN A 231 11.43 -2.13 44.06
N SER A 232 12.69 -2.48 43.80
CA SER A 232 13.70 -1.57 43.29
C SER A 232 14.53 -2.18 42.16
N TYR A 233 14.80 -1.37 41.15
CA TYR A 233 15.78 -1.68 40.11
C TYR A 233 17.17 -1.97 40.69
N LYS A 234 17.54 -1.30 41.81
CA LYS A 234 18.83 -1.51 42.47
C LYS A 234 18.94 -2.93 43.04
N SER A 235 17.87 -3.44 43.66
CA SER A 235 17.84 -4.81 44.21
C SER A 235 18.04 -5.83 43.09
N LYS A 236 17.30 -5.73 41.98
CA LYS A 236 17.53 -6.56 40.78
C LYS A 236 18.98 -6.47 40.29
N ARG A 237 19.52 -5.26 40.14
CA ARG A 237 20.87 -5.05 39.60
C ARG A 237 21.95 -5.68 40.49
N LYS A 238 21.76 -5.67 41.81
CA LYS A 238 22.65 -6.33 42.78
C LYS A 238 22.72 -7.84 42.52
N ILE A 239 21.56 -8.50 42.33
CA ILE A 239 21.50 -9.93 41.96
C ILE A 239 22.37 -10.21 40.72
N PHE A 240 22.16 -9.46 39.64
CA PHE A 240 22.91 -9.68 38.39
C PHE A 240 24.37 -9.24 38.45
N SER A 241 24.76 -8.45 39.45
CA SER A 241 26.17 -8.10 39.67
C SER A 241 26.90 -9.22 40.41
N ASP A 242 26.21 -9.87 41.35
CA ASP A 242 26.72 -11.01 42.13
C ASP A 242 26.55 -12.36 41.40
N MET A 243 26.02 -12.32 40.17
CA MET A 243 25.72 -13.46 39.30
C MET A 243 26.91 -14.39 39.01
N LYS A 244 28.14 -13.99 39.35
CA LYS A 244 29.33 -14.86 39.31
C LYS A 244 29.14 -16.12 40.18
N GLN A 245 28.30 -16.04 41.21
CA GLN A 245 27.96 -17.14 42.12
C GLN A 245 26.91 -18.11 41.56
N HIS A 246 26.43 -17.90 40.32
CA HIS A 246 25.46 -18.79 39.66
C HIS A 246 25.87 -20.26 39.58
N LYS A 247 27.18 -20.53 39.62
CA LYS A 247 27.71 -21.90 39.64
C LYS A 247 27.30 -22.69 40.89
N ASN A 248 26.87 -22.01 41.94
CA ASN A 248 26.44 -22.60 43.20
C ASN A 248 24.94 -22.94 43.23
N LEU A 249 24.18 -22.54 42.20
CA LEU A 249 22.77 -22.90 42.11
C LEU A 249 22.61 -24.41 41.89
N PRO A 250 21.49 -25.00 42.35
CA PRO A 250 21.17 -26.38 42.05
C PRO A 250 21.14 -26.64 40.54
N GLU A 251 21.46 -27.87 40.16
CA GLU A 251 21.37 -28.30 38.78
C GLU A 251 19.95 -28.05 38.24
N ASN A 252 19.86 -27.56 37.00
CA ASN A 252 18.62 -27.16 36.33
C ASN A 252 17.92 -25.88 36.85
N VAL A 253 18.47 -25.19 37.85
CA VAL A 253 17.94 -23.89 38.29
C VAL A 253 18.63 -22.74 37.55
N TYR A 254 17.83 -21.89 36.90
CA TYR A 254 18.35 -20.76 36.12
C TYR A 254 17.60 -19.47 36.47
N ILE A 255 18.36 -18.38 36.66
CA ILE A 255 17.81 -17.04 36.84
C ILE A 255 18.14 -16.21 35.60
N ASN A 256 17.11 -15.61 35.01
CA ASN A 256 17.22 -14.79 33.80
C ASN A 256 16.46 -13.48 33.96
N GLU A 257 16.79 -12.48 33.14
CA GLU A 257 15.94 -11.30 33.02
C GLU A 257 14.58 -11.67 32.40
N ASP A 258 13.51 -10.99 32.83
CA ASP A 258 12.20 -11.12 32.18
C ASP A 258 12.16 -10.28 30.89
N LEU A 259 12.56 -10.91 29.79
CA LEU A 259 12.55 -10.31 28.46
C LEU A 259 11.16 -10.41 27.82
N THR A 260 10.82 -9.45 26.95
CA THR A 260 9.70 -9.60 26.01
C THR A 260 9.93 -10.81 25.09
N LYS A 261 8.86 -11.29 24.46
CA LYS A 261 8.94 -12.41 23.51
C LYS A 261 9.94 -12.11 22.39
N TYR A 262 9.90 -10.89 21.85
CA TYR A 262 10.80 -10.47 20.79
C TYR A 262 12.26 -10.46 21.24
N ARG A 263 12.57 -9.82 22.37
CA ARG A 263 13.94 -9.74 22.89
C ARG A 263 14.50 -11.09 23.32
N SER A 264 13.65 -11.96 23.87
CA SER A 264 14.01 -13.36 24.16
C SER A 264 14.36 -14.13 22.89
N TYR A 265 13.58 -13.94 21.81
CA TYR A 265 13.88 -14.50 20.50
C TYR A 265 15.22 -13.98 19.94
N ILE A 266 15.46 -12.66 19.95
CA ILE A 266 16.75 -12.07 19.55
C ILE A 266 17.89 -12.66 20.37
N TYR A 267 17.74 -12.74 21.70
CA TYR A 267 18.77 -13.32 22.55
C TYR A 267 19.02 -14.79 22.21
N SER A 268 17.98 -15.56 21.88
CA SER A 268 18.13 -16.94 21.42
C SER A 268 18.96 -17.05 20.13
N LEU A 269 18.75 -16.14 19.16
CA LEU A 269 19.54 -16.08 17.93
C LEU A 269 20.99 -15.70 18.22
N THR A 270 21.24 -14.71 19.09
CA THR A 270 22.61 -14.35 19.48
C THR A 270 23.35 -15.50 20.16
N ARG A 271 22.67 -16.34 20.94
CA ARG A 271 23.28 -17.56 21.50
C ARG A 271 23.62 -18.60 20.43
N LYS A 272 22.83 -18.70 19.36
CA LYS A 272 23.18 -19.54 18.19
C LYS A 272 24.41 -18.99 17.46
N ALA A 273 24.50 -17.66 17.29
CA ALA A 273 25.67 -17.00 16.73
C ALA A 273 26.93 -17.20 17.59
N TYR A 274 26.78 -17.17 18.92
CA TYR A 274 27.86 -17.50 19.85
C TYR A 274 28.32 -18.96 19.71
N LYS A 275 27.38 -19.91 19.62
CA LYS A 275 27.69 -21.35 19.42
C LYS A 275 28.40 -21.62 18.09
N SER A 276 28.03 -20.91 17.03
CA SER A 276 28.70 -20.98 15.72
C SER A 276 30.02 -20.20 15.66
N LYS A 277 30.46 -19.60 16.77
CA LYS A 277 31.69 -18.79 16.88
C LYS A 277 31.69 -17.53 16.00
N SER A 278 30.52 -17.07 15.54
CA SER A 278 30.37 -15.83 14.78
C SER A 278 30.54 -14.57 15.66
N ILE A 279 30.34 -14.72 16.97
CA ILE A 279 30.57 -13.67 17.97
C ILE A 279 31.35 -14.22 19.16
N SER A 280 32.05 -13.34 19.88
CA SER A 280 32.89 -13.72 21.02
C SER A 280 32.07 -13.96 22.28
N GLN A 281 31.09 -13.09 22.58
CA GLN A 281 30.22 -13.21 23.76
C GLN A 281 28.85 -12.59 23.50
N CYS A 282 27.83 -13.02 24.26
CA CYS A 282 26.51 -12.41 24.27
C CYS A 282 25.93 -12.37 25.69
N TRP A 283 25.20 -11.31 26.04
CA TRP A 283 24.52 -11.16 27.33
C TRP A 283 23.35 -10.19 27.23
N THR A 284 22.53 -10.15 28.29
CA THR A 284 21.46 -9.16 28.44
C THR A 284 21.77 -8.21 29.58
N ARG A 285 21.31 -6.96 29.46
CA ARG A 285 21.31 -5.99 30.55
C ARG A 285 20.15 -5.03 30.39
N ASP A 286 19.31 -4.91 31.41
CA ASP A 286 18.15 -4.01 31.45
C ASP A 286 17.17 -4.28 30.30
N GLY A 287 16.95 -5.56 30.03
CA GLY A 287 16.15 -6.00 28.89
C GLY A 287 16.78 -5.71 27.52
N LYS A 288 18.02 -5.24 27.41
CA LYS A 288 18.70 -5.03 26.12
C LYS A 288 19.67 -6.17 25.85
N VAL A 289 19.78 -6.58 24.58
CA VAL A 289 20.70 -7.64 24.15
C VAL A 289 22.00 -7.01 23.65
N PHE A 290 23.13 -7.52 24.13
CA PHE A 290 24.46 -7.08 23.75
C PHE A 290 25.30 -8.26 23.26
N VAL A 291 26.17 -7.99 22.29
CA VAL A 291 27.16 -8.94 21.80
C VAL A 291 28.53 -8.28 21.80
N ARG A 292 29.56 -9.08 22.06
CA ARG A 292 30.96 -8.72 21.82
C ARG A 292 31.40 -9.39 20.52
N LEU A 293 31.92 -8.58 19.60
CA LEU A 293 32.39 -9.05 18.31
C LEU A 293 33.73 -9.78 18.45
N ASN A 294 34.02 -10.69 17.53
CA ASN A 294 35.36 -11.22 17.39
C ASN A 294 36.28 -10.10 16.86
N PRO A 295 37.53 -9.99 17.34
CA PRO A 295 38.48 -9.03 16.81
C PRO A 295 38.78 -9.36 15.34
N VAL A 296 38.57 -8.39 14.46
CA VAL A 296 38.99 -8.47 13.04
C VAL A 296 40.36 -7.80 12.87
N SER A 297 40.65 -6.77 13.67
CA SER A 297 41.94 -6.09 13.80
C SER A 297 42.21 -5.76 15.27
N GLU A 298 43.45 -5.38 15.62
CA GLU A 298 43.82 -4.97 16.99
C GLU A 298 42.97 -3.79 17.51
N ASP A 299 42.60 -2.86 16.63
CA ASP A 299 41.80 -1.67 16.97
C ASP A 299 40.32 -2.00 17.30
N GLU A 300 39.80 -3.14 16.86
CA GLU A 300 38.41 -3.56 17.11
C GLU A 300 38.26 -4.56 18.27
N LEU A 301 39.33 -4.79 19.04
CA LEU A 301 39.32 -5.73 20.16
C LEU A 301 38.28 -5.34 21.22
N GLY A 302 37.28 -6.22 21.40
CA GLY A 302 36.31 -6.09 22.47
C GLY A 302 35.13 -5.16 22.20
N LYS A 303 34.94 -4.69 20.95
CA LYS A 303 33.78 -3.86 20.55
C LYS A 303 32.46 -4.53 20.92
N VAL A 304 31.62 -3.79 21.65
CA VAL A 304 30.31 -4.24 22.10
C VAL A 304 29.23 -3.59 21.25
N LYS A 305 28.35 -4.39 20.65
CA LYS A 305 27.21 -3.93 19.86
C LYS A 305 25.90 -4.29 20.57
N ARG A 306 24.94 -3.36 20.58
CA ARG A 306 23.55 -3.65 20.96
C ARG A 306 22.84 -4.26 19.76
N ILE A 307 22.11 -5.35 19.98
CA ILE A 307 21.31 -6.01 18.96
C ILE A 307 19.85 -5.60 19.15
N LEU A 308 19.25 -5.06 18.09
CA LEU A 308 17.84 -4.64 18.08
C LEU A 308 17.01 -5.61 17.24
N THR A 309 17.53 -5.99 16.08
CA THR A 309 16.86 -6.83 15.09
C THR A 309 17.67 -8.08 14.77
N PRO A 310 17.07 -9.12 14.14
CA PRO A 310 17.83 -10.29 13.70
C PRO A 310 18.94 -9.94 12.71
N LEU A 311 18.74 -8.91 11.89
CA LEU A 311 19.70 -8.41 10.90
C LEU A 311 20.96 -7.82 11.53
N ASP A 312 20.88 -7.37 12.79
CA ASP A 312 22.03 -6.80 13.49
C ASP A 312 23.06 -7.86 13.92
N ILE A 313 22.68 -9.15 13.89
CA ILE A 313 23.43 -10.27 14.44
C ILE A 313 24.54 -10.70 13.47
N PRO A 314 25.83 -10.60 13.84
CA PRO A 314 26.94 -11.03 13.00
C PRO A 314 26.89 -12.54 12.69
N GLY A 315 27.12 -12.91 11.43
CA GLY A 315 27.12 -14.30 10.97
C GLY A 315 25.73 -14.97 10.96
N TYR A 316 24.67 -14.23 11.25
CA TYR A 316 23.30 -14.69 11.05
C TYR A 316 22.81 -14.27 9.66
N ALA A 317 22.41 -15.24 8.83
CA ALA A 317 21.77 -15.00 7.56
C ALA A 317 20.24 -15.17 7.73
N PRO A 318 19.46 -14.07 7.82
CA PRO A 318 18.01 -14.15 7.89
C PRO A 318 17.41 -14.65 6.58
N SER A 319 16.25 -15.29 6.65
CA SER A 319 15.49 -15.65 5.44
C SER A 319 14.93 -14.41 4.74
N GLU A 320 14.56 -14.53 3.47
CA GLU A 320 13.95 -13.45 2.70
C GLU A 320 12.66 -12.92 3.37
N GLU A 321 11.86 -13.81 3.95
CA GLU A 321 10.69 -13.44 4.74
C GLU A 321 11.03 -12.61 5.99
N GLU A 322 12.12 -12.95 6.68
CA GLU A 322 12.61 -12.19 7.84
C GLU A 322 13.12 -10.81 7.40
N ILE A 323 13.83 -10.72 6.27
CA ILE A 323 14.29 -9.46 5.68
C ILE A 323 13.09 -8.57 5.33
N ILE A 324 12.11 -9.09 4.59
CA ILE A 324 10.90 -8.34 4.19
C ILE A 324 10.16 -7.85 5.43
N LYS A 325 10.02 -8.69 6.45
CA LYS A 325 9.33 -8.35 7.70
C LYS A 325 10.01 -7.19 8.45
N TYR A 326 11.34 -7.16 8.52
CA TYR A 326 12.06 -6.18 9.34
C TYR A 326 12.58 -4.96 8.55
N CYS A 327 12.97 -5.12 7.28
CA CYS A 327 13.42 -4.02 6.40
C CYS A 327 12.29 -3.35 5.64
N GLY A 328 11.17 -4.04 5.38
CA GLY A 328 10.07 -3.52 4.55
C GLY A 328 10.45 -3.33 3.06
N GLU A 329 11.62 -3.82 2.64
CA GLU A 329 12.11 -3.76 1.27
C GLU A 329 11.96 -5.13 0.60
N SER A 330 11.32 -5.17 -0.56
CA SER A 330 11.51 -6.26 -1.52
C SER A 330 12.89 -6.07 -2.16
N MET A 331 13.90 -6.83 -1.74
CA MET A 331 15.09 -7.03 -2.56
C MET A 331 14.78 -8.01 -3.69
N THR A 332 13.76 -7.73 -4.51
CA THR A 332 13.68 -8.35 -5.82
C THR A 332 14.48 -7.45 -6.77
N PRO A 333 15.60 -7.93 -7.36
CA PRO A 333 16.22 -7.19 -8.44
C PRO A 333 15.19 -7.04 -9.56
N ALA A 334 15.09 -5.85 -10.12
CA ALA A 334 14.33 -5.64 -11.35
C ALA A 334 14.81 -6.69 -12.37
N PRO A 335 13.91 -7.46 -13.00
CA PRO A 335 14.31 -8.33 -14.10
C PRO A 335 14.89 -7.44 -15.21
N GLU A 336 16.05 -7.83 -15.71
CA GLU A 336 16.77 -7.19 -16.83
C GLU A 336 15.92 -7.11 -18.10
#